data_AF-A0A3A5PA39-F1
#
_entry.id   AF-A0A3A5PA39-F1
#
_cell.length_a   1.000
_cell.length_b   1.000
_cell.length_c   1.000
_cell.angle_alpha   90.00
_cell.angle_beta   90.00
_cell.angle_gamma   90.00
#
_symmetry.space_group_name_H-M   'P 1'
#
loop_
_entity.id
_entity.type
_entity.pdbx_description
1 polymer ?
#
loop_
_entity_poly.entity_id
_entity_poly.type
_entity_poly.pdbx_seq_one_letter_code
_entity_poly.pdbx_strand_id
1 'polypeptide(L)'
;MNVRGTSMCLLCAGALFVACGSKSGKTAEVAGQADTVHVVGGDKDKHGCIASAGYTWSEVQKDCIRLWEKGVRMNAVDDAEKMLFLVLSPDSTQVELFFSEEEMPNEILERRGLPAGGYVWNVEDDDTKNVRLEDGRWTVSQRGRLIYRQAEEAAGN
;
A
#
# COMPACT_ATOMS: atom_id res chain seq x y z
N MET A 1 -36.52 -11.47 37.99
CA MET A 1 -37.15 -10.14 38.06
C MET A 1 -36.26 -9.19 37.27
N ASN A 2 -36.64 -8.55 36.18
CA ASN A 2 -37.78 -7.65 35.96
C ASN A 2 -38.48 -7.89 34.63
N VAL A 3 -39.76 -7.50 34.63
CA VAL A 3 -40.75 -7.60 33.56
C VAL A 3 -41.09 -6.17 33.10
N ARG A 4 -41.70 -6.08 31.90
CA ARG A 4 -42.53 -4.99 31.32
C ARG A 4 -41.77 -4.10 30.33
N GLY A 5 -42.24 -3.82 29.13
CA GLY A 5 -43.55 -4.08 28.49
C GLY A 5 -43.94 -2.87 27.64
N THR A 6 -44.34 -3.13 26.39
CA THR A 6 -45.34 -2.41 25.56
C THR A 6 -45.20 -0.90 25.27
N SER A 7 -45.34 -0.55 23.97
CA SER A 7 -46.50 0.19 23.40
C SER A 7 -46.17 1.39 22.49
N MET A 8 -46.52 1.21 21.21
CA MET A 8 -47.43 2.03 20.39
C MET A 8 -47.03 3.43 19.86
N CYS A 9 -46.99 3.46 18.51
CA CYS A 9 -47.42 4.49 17.54
C CYS A 9 -47.18 5.99 17.80
N LEU A 10 -46.57 6.64 16.80
CA LEU A 10 -47.10 7.90 16.25
C LEU A 10 -46.75 8.05 14.77
N LEU A 11 -47.81 8.06 13.95
CA LEU A 11 -47.84 8.44 12.54
C LEU A 11 -47.88 9.97 12.43
N CYS A 12 -47.13 10.56 11.50
CA CYS A 12 -47.43 11.89 10.97
C CYS A 12 -47.45 11.84 9.44
N ALA A 13 -48.66 11.88 8.89
CA ALA A 13 -48.93 12.21 7.50
C ALA A 13 -49.01 13.73 7.35
N GLY A 14 -48.53 14.28 6.22
CA GLY A 14 -48.67 15.69 5.85
C GLY A 14 -48.43 15.86 4.35
N ALA A 15 -49.39 16.49 3.67
CA ALA A 15 -49.68 16.33 2.25
C ALA A 15 -49.10 17.44 1.33
N LEU A 16 -48.90 17.03 0.06
CA LEU A 16 -49.11 17.71 -1.23
C LEU A 16 -49.12 19.25 -1.30
N PHE A 17 -48.21 19.79 -2.14
CA PHE A 17 -48.56 20.89 -3.05
C PHE A 17 -48.12 20.55 -4.48
N VAL A 18 -49.12 20.55 -5.37
CA VAL A 18 -49.03 20.47 -6.82
C VAL A 18 -48.94 21.91 -7.35
N ALA A 19 -47.99 22.18 -8.25
CA ALA A 19 -48.02 23.36 -9.12
C ALA A 19 -47.53 22.98 -10.52
N CYS A 20 -48.26 23.44 -11.54
CA CYS A 20 -48.10 23.13 -12.97
C CYS A 20 -48.05 24.44 -13.80
N GLY A 21 -47.31 24.45 -14.91
CA GLY A 21 -47.35 25.42 -16.02
C GLY A 21 -46.02 26.20 -16.20
N SER A 22 -45.46 26.48 -17.40
CA SER A 22 -45.87 26.30 -18.80
C SER A 22 -44.63 26.38 -19.75
N LYS A 23 -44.78 25.82 -20.96
CA LYS A 23 -43.91 25.79 -22.17
C LYS A 23 -42.96 27.00 -22.41
N SER A 24 -41.75 26.73 -22.94
CA SER A 24 -41.36 26.89 -24.36
C SER A 24 -39.87 27.22 -24.54
N GLY A 25 -39.21 26.57 -25.52
CA GLY A 25 -38.11 27.19 -26.28
C GLY A 25 -36.68 26.68 -26.05
N LYS A 26 -36.21 25.85 -27.00
CA LYS A 26 -34.83 25.70 -27.53
C LYS A 26 -33.69 26.38 -26.77
N THR A 27 -32.65 25.63 -26.43
CA THR A 27 -31.33 25.69 -27.10
C THR A 27 -30.60 24.36 -26.84
N ALA A 28 -30.12 23.74 -27.93
CA ALA A 28 -29.23 22.59 -27.86
C ALA A 28 -27.88 23.08 -27.36
N GLU A 29 -27.52 22.72 -26.13
CA GLU A 29 -26.17 22.94 -25.62
C GLU A 29 -25.30 21.78 -26.09
N VAL A 30 -24.31 22.17 -26.88
CA VAL A 30 -23.29 21.35 -27.51
C VAL A 30 -22.65 20.46 -26.46
N ALA A 31 -22.69 19.16 -26.69
CA ALA A 31 -21.77 18.20 -26.10
C ALA A 31 -20.34 18.58 -26.52
N GLY A 32 -19.78 19.54 -25.81
CA GLY A 32 -18.35 19.82 -25.80
C GLY A 32 -17.71 18.67 -25.05
N GLN A 33 -17.31 17.65 -25.80
CA GLN A 33 -16.37 16.64 -25.37
C GLN A 33 -15.11 17.39 -24.93
N ALA A 34 -15.03 17.66 -23.62
CA ALA A 34 -13.82 18.14 -23.00
C ALA A 34 -12.78 17.04 -23.23
N ASP A 35 -11.92 17.28 -24.21
CA ASP A 35 -10.64 16.60 -24.33
C ASP A 35 -9.92 16.89 -23.01
N THR A 36 -10.07 15.96 -22.06
CA THR A 36 -9.36 16.02 -20.80
C THR A 36 -7.91 15.86 -21.19
N VAL A 37 -7.20 16.99 -21.34
CA VAL A 37 -5.75 17.02 -21.30
C VAL A 37 -5.40 16.23 -20.05
N HIS A 38 -4.88 15.02 -20.24
CA HIS A 38 -4.44 14.17 -19.14
C HIS A 38 -3.25 14.90 -18.53
N VAL A 39 -3.51 15.69 -17.48
CA VAL A 39 -2.48 16.45 -16.79
C VAL A 39 -1.58 15.44 -16.11
N VAL A 40 -0.44 15.15 -16.74
CA VAL A 40 0.60 14.29 -16.18
C VAL A 40 1.09 14.94 -14.87
N GLY A 41 1.00 14.20 -13.76
CA GLY A 41 1.43 14.66 -12.44
C GLY A 41 0.38 15.40 -11.61
N GLY A 42 -0.91 15.27 -11.95
CA GLY A 42 -2.02 15.73 -11.10
C GLY A 42 -2.24 14.88 -9.84
N ASP A 43 -1.58 13.72 -9.75
CA ASP A 43 -1.69 12.70 -8.71
C ASP A 43 -0.46 12.64 -7.80
N LYS A 44 0.29 13.74 -7.67
CA LYS A 44 1.44 13.84 -6.76
C LYS A 44 1.00 13.73 -5.30
N ASP A 45 1.69 12.89 -4.54
CA ASP A 45 1.52 12.80 -3.08
C ASP A 45 2.25 13.94 -2.32
N LYS A 46 2.23 13.89 -0.99
CA LYS A 46 2.90 14.87 -0.10
C LYS A 46 4.43 14.96 -0.31
N HIS A 47 5.05 13.93 -0.87
CA HIS A 47 6.47 13.86 -1.19
C HIS A 47 6.74 14.23 -2.66
N GLY A 48 5.70 14.46 -3.46
CA GLY A 48 5.79 14.74 -4.89
C GLY A 48 5.86 13.49 -5.77
N CYS A 49 5.64 12.30 -5.20
CA CYS A 49 5.67 11.03 -5.94
C CYS A 49 4.41 10.87 -6.77
N ILE A 50 4.57 10.45 -8.02
CA ILE A 50 3.50 10.27 -8.99
C ILE A 50 3.09 8.79 -8.98
N ALA A 51 2.04 8.46 -8.23
CA ALA A 51 1.60 7.08 -8.03
C ALA A 51 1.17 6.40 -9.34
N SER A 52 0.51 7.12 -10.25
CA SER A 52 0.11 6.61 -11.57
C SER A 52 1.29 6.24 -12.47
N ALA A 53 2.47 6.84 -12.23
CA ALA A 53 3.72 6.48 -12.89
C ALA A 53 4.49 5.37 -12.14
N GLY A 54 3.89 4.81 -11.09
CA GLY A 54 4.43 3.74 -10.26
C GLY A 54 5.48 4.17 -9.24
N TYR A 55 5.60 5.48 -8.98
CA TYR A 55 6.51 5.99 -7.96
C TYR A 55 5.86 5.95 -6.58
N THR A 56 6.65 5.54 -5.59
CA THR A 56 6.31 5.59 -4.17
C THR A 56 7.46 6.22 -3.39
N TRP A 57 7.15 6.90 -2.29
CA TRP A 57 8.18 7.44 -1.40
C TRP A 57 8.85 6.32 -0.62
N SER A 58 10.18 6.30 -0.61
CA SER A 58 10.96 5.47 0.31
C SER A 58 11.58 6.32 1.40
N GLU A 59 11.30 5.95 2.65
CA GLU A 59 11.88 6.62 3.81
C GLU A 59 13.38 6.36 3.93
N VAL A 60 13.86 5.18 3.52
CA VAL A 60 15.29 4.82 3.62
C VAL A 60 16.13 5.35 2.47
N GLN A 61 15.52 5.62 1.30
CA GLN A 61 16.21 6.27 0.18
C GLN A 61 16.02 7.80 0.13
N LYS A 62 14.99 8.33 0.81
CA LYS A 62 14.58 9.74 0.73
C LYS A 62 14.32 10.18 -0.71
N ASP A 63 13.69 9.31 -1.49
CA ASP A 63 13.40 9.54 -2.90
C ASP A 63 12.08 8.86 -3.33
N CYS A 64 11.51 9.34 -4.43
CA CYS A 64 10.43 8.67 -5.13
C CYS A 64 11.01 7.55 -6.00
N ILE A 65 10.72 6.31 -5.64
CA ILE A 65 11.28 5.12 -6.28
C ILE A 65 10.21 4.27 -6.95
N ARG A 66 10.64 3.44 -7.90
CA ARG A 66 9.87 2.29 -8.38
C ARG A 66 10.40 1.04 -7.73
N LEU A 67 9.54 0.31 -7.04
CA LEU A 67 9.94 -0.85 -6.24
C LEU A 67 10.61 -1.95 -7.07
N TRP A 68 10.19 -2.15 -8.32
CA TRP A 68 10.81 -3.15 -9.21
C TRP A 68 12.17 -2.71 -9.78
N GLU A 69 12.52 -1.43 -9.70
CA GLU A 69 13.83 -0.91 -10.14
C GLU A 69 14.83 -0.83 -8.98
N LYS A 70 14.34 -0.60 -7.76
CA LYS A 70 15.18 -0.31 -6.58
C LYS A 70 15.14 -1.38 -5.49
N GLY A 71 14.12 -2.23 -5.49
CA GLY A 71 13.88 -3.22 -4.44
C GLY A 71 14.14 -4.65 -4.89
N VAL A 72 14.40 -5.52 -3.92
CA VAL A 72 14.46 -6.97 -4.11
C VAL A 72 13.05 -7.54 -3.96
N ARG A 73 12.54 -8.17 -5.00
CA ARG A 73 11.22 -8.83 -4.96
C ARG A 73 11.27 -10.08 -4.09
N MET A 74 10.32 -10.20 -3.18
CA MET A 74 10.16 -11.33 -2.27
C MET A 74 8.76 -11.92 -2.44
N ASN A 75 8.65 -13.25 -2.45
CA ASN A 75 7.38 -13.97 -2.46
C ASN A 75 7.13 -14.59 -1.08
N ALA A 76 5.89 -14.55 -0.60
CA ALA A 76 5.55 -15.26 0.63
C ALA A 76 5.68 -16.77 0.43
N VAL A 77 5.98 -17.48 1.51
CA VAL A 77 6.19 -18.94 1.46
C VAL A 77 4.87 -19.71 1.48
N ASP A 78 3.86 -19.17 2.16
CA ASP A 78 2.56 -19.82 2.39
C ASP A 78 1.42 -19.22 1.56
N ASP A 79 1.67 -18.13 0.82
CA ASP A 79 0.67 -17.45 0.00
C ASP A 79 1.30 -16.88 -1.28
N ALA A 80 0.98 -17.48 -2.44
CA ALA A 80 1.59 -17.09 -3.71
C ALA A 80 1.14 -15.69 -4.21
N GLU A 81 0.06 -15.14 -3.67
CA GLU A 81 -0.45 -13.82 -4.04
C GLU A 81 0.23 -12.71 -3.22
N LYS A 82 0.83 -13.06 -2.08
CA LYS A 82 1.54 -12.12 -1.22
C LYS A 82 2.99 -11.95 -1.63
N MET A 83 3.40 -10.71 -1.74
CA MET A 83 4.78 -10.33 -2.00
C MET A 83 5.17 -9.09 -1.21
N LEU A 84 6.47 -8.87 -1.12
CA LEU A 84 7.00 -7.59 -0.65
C LEU A 84 8.23 -7.21 -1.45
N PHE A 85 8.62 -5.94 -1.38
CA PHE A 85 9.93 -5.49 -1.83
C PHE A 85 10.80 -5.10 -0.64
N LEU A 86 12.05 -5.56 -0.63
CA LEU A 86 13.08 -5.06 0.28
C LEU A 86 13.81 -3.91 -0.41
N VAL A 87 13.74 -2.72 0.18
CA VAL A 87 14.46 -1.53 -0.31
C VAL A 87 15.53 -1.19 0.72
N LEU A 88 16.80 -1.27 0.35
CA LEU A 88 17.91 -0.91 1.23
C LEU A 88 18.17 0.60 1.18
N SER A 89 18.58 1.16 2.33
CA SER A 89 19.24 2.47 2.35
C SER A 89 20.55 2.45 1.55
N PRO A 90 21.05 3.59 1.06
CA PRO A 90 22.28 3.66 0.28
C PRO A 90 23.53 3.07 0.98
N ASP A 91 23.59 3.15 2.31
CA ASP A 91 24.65 2.60 3.15
C ASP A 91 24.34 1.17 3.68
N SER A 92 23.19 0.64 3.29
CA SER A 92 22.63 -0.64 3.72
C SER A 92 22.48 -0.77 5.24
N THR A 93 22.40 0.34 5.99
CA THR A 93 22.14 0.30 7.44
C THR A 93 20.67 0.08 7.75
N GLN A 94 19.76 0.39 6.82
CA GLN A 94 18.33 0.18 6.97
C GLN A 94 17.76 -0.64 5.81
N VAL A 95 16.66 -1.33 6.06
CA VAL A 95 15.82 -1.93 5.01
C VAL A 95 14.37 -1.54 5.26
N GLU A 96 13.71 -1.04 4.23
CA GLU A 96 12.27 -0.77 4.22
C GLU A 96 11.54 -1.92 3.49
N LEU A 97 10.55 -2.49 4.17
CA LEU A 97 9.71 -3.57 3.67
C LEU A 97 8.43 -2.96 3.12
N PHE A 98 8.23 -3.07 1.81
CA PHE A 98 7.01 -2.66 1.13
C PHE A 98 6.10 -3.86 0.90
N PHE A 99 5.07 -4.01 1.71
CA PHE A 99 4.11 -5.11 1.59
C PHE A 99 3.12 -4.86 0.45
N SER A 100 2.71 -5.92 -0.25
CA SER A 100 1.62 -5.83 -1.24
C SER A 100 0.22 -5.82 -0.61
N GLU A 101 0.13 -6.02 0.71
CA GLU A 101 -1.12 -6.07 1.47
C GLU A 101 -1.55 -4.64 1.84
N GLU A 102 -2.73 -4.20 1.37
CA GLU A 102 -3.17 -2.80 1.45
C GLU A 102 -3.28 -2.24 2.88
N GLU A 103 -3.55 -3.09 3.88
CA GLU A 103 -3.72 -2.70 5.28
C GLU A 103 -2.44 -2.82 6.10
N MET A 104 -1.34 -3.31 5.51
CA MET A 104 -0.07 -3.46 6.19
C MET A 104 0.83 -2.26 5.94
N PRO A 105 1.22 -1.50 6.96
CA PRO A 105 2.15 -0.38 6.78
C PRO A 105 3.53 -0.91 6.40
N ASN A 106 4.29 -0.09 5.68
CA ASN A 106 5.71 -0.36 5.46
C ASN A 106 6.45 -0.38 6.79
N GLU A 107 7.43 -1.27 6.92
CA GLU A 107 8.26 -1.40 8.11
C GLU A 107 9.72 -1.08 7.77
N ILE A 108 10.42 -0.38 8.66
CA ILE A 108 11.86 -0.12 8.53
C ILE A 108 12.59 -0.91 9.61
N LEU A 109 13.59 -1.68 9.21
CA LEU A 109 14.43 -2.47 10.09
C LEU A 109 15.89 -1.99 10.03
N GLU A 110 16.58 -2.09 11.17
CA GLU A 110 17.95 -1.61 11.35
C GLU A 110 18.96 -2.75 11.26
N ARG A 111 20.09 -2.51 10.61
CA ARG A 111 21.15 -3.50 10.43
C ARG A 111 21.94 -3.69 11.73
N ARG A 112 22.06 -4.93 12.15
CA ARG A 112 22.90 -5.40 13.24
C ARG A 112 23.92 -6.42 12.74
N GLY A 113 25.14 -6.36 13.28
CA GLY A 113 26.15 -7.39 13.08
C GLY A 113 25.92 -8.61 13.97
N LEU A 114 26.13 -9.82 13.43
CA LEU A 114 26.01 -11.06 14.20
C LEU A 114 27.38 -11.51 14.75
N PRO A 115 27.44 -12.14 15.94
CA PRO A 115 28.70 -12.65 16.50
C PRO A 115 29.39 -13.69 15.60
N ALA A 116 28.62 -14.47 14.85
CA ALA A 116 29.12 -15.46 13.90
C ALA A 116 29.57 -14.87 12.55
N GLY A 117 29.50 -13.55 12.39
CA GLY A 117 29.70 -12.85 11.13
C GLY A 117 28.39 -12.66 10.34
N GLY A 118 28.42 -11.72 9.40
CA GLY A 118 27.25 -11.33 8.62
C GLY A 118 26.34 -10.33 9.34
N TYR A 119 25.19 -10.08 8.71
CA TYR A 119 24.25 -9.05 9.14
C TYR A 119 22.82 -9.58 9.21
N VAL A 120 22.04 -8.98 10.10
CA VAL A 120 20.59 -9.13 10.19
C VAL A 120 19.97 -7.74 10.23
N TRP A 121 18.80 -7.57 9.65
CA TRP A 121 17.98 -6.39 9.88
C TRP A 121 16.75 -6.78 10.68
N ASN A 122 16.54 -6.11 11.81
CA ASN A 122 15.39 -6.29 12.68
C ASN A 122 15.08 -5.00 13.46
N VAL A 123 14.00 -5.00 14.25
CA VAL A 123 13.78 -3.98 15.27
C VAL A 123 14.61 -4.39 16.49
N GLU A 124 15.35 -3.44 17.04
CA GLU A 124 16.20 -3.68 18.20
C GLU A 124 15.38 -4.29 19.35
N ASP A 125 15.95 -5.33 19.99
CA ASP A 125 15.39 -6.08 21.13
C ASP A 125 14.13 -6.94 20.88
N ASP A 126 13.53 -6.97 19.69
CA ASP A 126 12.32 -7.79 19.47
C ASP A 126 12.58 -9.16 18.83
N ASP A 127 13.71 -9.31 18.10
CA ASP A 127 14.12 -10.45 17.25
C ASP A 127 12.96 -11.17 16.52
N THR A 128 11.83 -10.49 16.37
CA THR A 128 10.56 -11.09 16.03
C THR A 128 10.50 -11.25 14.54
N LYS A 129 11.03 -10.27 13.78
CA LYS A 129 11.18 -10.34 12.33
C LYS A 129 12.64 -10.08 11.97
N ASN A 130 13.21 -10.93 11.12
CA ASN A 130 14.60 -10.83 10.69
C ASN A 130 14.67 -10.89 9.17
N VAL A 131 15.32 -9.90 8.56
CA VAL A 131 15.74 -9.92 7.17
C VAL A 131 17.21 -10.28 7.10
N ARG A 132 17.57 -11.26 6.28
CA ARG A 132 18.94 -11.79 6.17
C ARG A 132 19.29 -12.08 4.72
N LEU A 133 20.57 -11.96 4.39
CA LEU A 133 21.15 -12.44 3.13
C LEU A 133 21.93 -13.72 3.42
N GLU A 134 21.37 -14.85 3.02
CA GLU A 134 21.90 -16.19 3.30
C GLU A 134 22.14 -16.93 1.99
N ASP A 135 23.34 -17.47 1.79
CA ASP A 135 23.72 -18.18 0.56
C ASP A 135 23.40 -17.41 -0.74
N GLY A 136 23.57 -16.08 -0.70
CA GLY A 136 23.30 -15.19 -1.83
C GLY A 136 21.82 -14.91 -2.07
N ARG A 137 20.93 -15.31 -1.15
CA ARG A 137 19.48 -15.12 -1.27
C ARG A 137 18.91 -14.37 -0.06
N TRP A 138 18.06 -13.39 -0.33
CA TRP A 138 17.34 -12.69 0.73
C TRP A 138 16.24 -13.58 1.33
N THR A 139 16.10 -13.51 2.65
CA THR A 139 15.06 -14.17 3.43
C THR A 139 14.43 -13.20 4.42
N VAL A 140 13.13 -13.36 4.66
CA VAL A 140 12.44 -12.74 5.80
C VAL A 140 11.88 -13.86 6.67
N SER A 141 12.25 -13.87 7.93
CA SER A 141 11.74 -14.81 8.92
C SER A 141 11.02 -14.09 10.04
N GLN A 142 10.04 -14.74 10.64
CA GLN A 142 9.35 -14.25 11.82
C GLN A 142 9.32 -15.33 12.90
N ARG A 143 9.87 -15.04 14.08
CA ARG A 143 10.04 -15.97 15.21
C ARG A 143 10.66 -17.31 14.78
N GLY A 144 11.70 -17.23 13.95
CA GLY A 144 12.40 -18.40 13.39
C GLY A 144 11.70 -19.12 12.24
N ARG A 145 10.47 -18.74 11.87
CA ARG A 145 9.77 -19.29 10.69
C ARG A 145 10.06 -18.45 9.47
N LEU A 146 10.53 -19.06 8.37
CA LEU A 146 10.66 -18.39 7.08
C LEU A 146 9.27 -18.00 6.56
N ILE A 147 9.05 -16.70 6.28
CA ILE A 147 7.77 -16.17 5.80
C ILE A 147 7.85 -15.58 4.39
N TYR A 148 9.02 -15.07 3.98
CA TYR A 148 9.25 -14.64 2.60
C TYR A 148 10.62 -15.11 2.11
N ARG A 149 10.70 -15.39 0.81
CA ARG A 149 11.95 -15.71 0.10
C ARG A 149 12.10 -14.83 -1.13
N GLN A 150 13.34 -14.51 -1.49
CA GLN A 150 13.63 -13.80 -2.72
C GLN A 150 13.01 -14.52 -3.92
N ALA A 151 12.31 -13.77 -4.76
CA ALA A 151 11.81 -14.25 -6.02
C ALA A 151 13.00 -14.59 -6.93
N GLU A 152 12.90 -15.70 -7.66
CA GLU A 152 13.87 -15.99 -8.70
C GLU A 152 13.74 -14.90 -9.78
N GLU A 153 14.85 -14.28 -10.15
CA GLU A 153 14.86 -13.37 -11.29
C GLU A 153 14.42 -14.19 -12.49
N ALA A 154 13.29 -13.82 -13.11
CA ALA A 154 12.90 -14.43 -14.36
C ALA A 154 14.05 -14.18 -15.33
N ALA A 155 14.73 -15.25 -15.76
CA ALA A 155 15.74 -15.17 -16.79
C ALA A 155 15.12 -14.43 -17.98
N GLY A 156 15.56 -13.19 -18.20
CA GLY A 156 15.02 -12.33 -19.24
C GLY A 156 15.18 -13.02 -20.59
N ASN A 157 14.08 -13.10 -21.35
CA ASN A 157 14.13 -13.36 -22.79
C ASN A 157 14.51 -12.08 -23.53
#